data_AF-A0A9D6HSZ4-F1
#
_entry.id   AF-A0A9D6HSZ4-F1
#
_cell.length_a   1.000
_cell.length_b   1.000
_cell.length_c   1.000
_cell.angle_alpha   90.00
_cell.angle_beta   90.00
_cell.angle_gamma   90.00
#
_symmetry.space_group_name_H-M   'P 1'
#
loop_
_entity.id
_entity.type
_entity.pdbx_description
1 polymer ?
#
loop_
_entity_poly.entity_id
_entity_poly.type
_entity_poly.pdbx_seq_one_letter_code
_entity_poly.pdbx_strand_id
1 'polypeptide(L)' 'MKVKVHLYAQAEPFERDSVRNAYQKGDFYCVMMNDGKTVYKFPIQHIFRVTEVSDSEGYGQ' A
#
# COMPACT_ATOMS: atom_id res chain seq x y z
N MET A 1 -5.91 8.27 -1.68
CA MET A 1 -5.91 6.86 -1.21
C MET A 1 -5.06 6.73 0.04
N LYS A 2 -5.57 5.97 1.01
CA LYS A 2 -4.83 5.51 2.19
C LYS A 2 -4.48 4.03 2.02
N VAL A 3 -3.25 3.65 2.39
CA VAL A 3 -2.77 2.26 2.34
C VAL A 3 -2.22 1.85 3.70
N LYS A 4 -2.56 0.62 4.11
CA LYS A 4 -1.96 -0.07 5.26
C LYS A 4 -1.36 -1.39 4.81
N VAL A 5 -0.08 -1.62 5.11
CA VAL A 5 0.63 -2.88 4.81
C VAL A 5 1.03 -3.55 6.13
N HIS A 6 0.57 -4.78 6.35
CA HIS A 6 0.92 -5.57 7.52
C HIS A 6 1.94 -6.64 7.16
N LEU A 7 3.11 -6.56 7.78
CA LEU A 7 4.17 -7.55 7.64
C LEU A 7 4.15 -8.53 8.82
N TYR A 8 4.50 -9.80 8.58
CA TYR A 8 4.51 -10.82 9.65
C TYR A 8 5.39 -10.46 10.84
N ALA A 9 6.50 -9.75 10.60
CA ALA A 9 7.49 -9.43 11.61
C ALA A 9 7.23 -8.12 12.36
N GLN A 10 6.11 -7.43 12.10
CA GLN A 10 5.81 -6.13 12.68
C GLN A 10 4.51 -6.17 13.48
N ALA A 11 4.52 -5.54 14.66
CA ALA A 11 3.35 -5.44 15.53
C ALA A 11 2.30 -4.45 14.99
N GLU A 12 2.75 -3.41 14.29
CA GLU A 12 1.91 -2.36 13.72
C GLU A 12 2.08 -2.28 12.20
N PRO A 13 1.02 -1.94 11.45
CA PRO A 13 1.12 -1.77 10.01
C PRO A 13 1.97 -0.57 9.63
N PHE A 14 2.59 -0.67 8.46
CA PHE A 14 3.02 0.51 7.72
C PHE A 14 1.77 1.22 7.17
N GLU A 15 1.51 2.43 7.66
CA GLU A 15 0.39 3.25 7.20
C GLU A 15 0.87 4.50 6.47
N ARG A 16 0.25 4.79 5.31
CA ARG A 16 0.47 6.02 4.57
C ARG A 16 -0.83 6.58 4.03
N ASP A 17 -1.01 7.88 4.25
CA ASP A 17 -2.00 8.70 3.57
C ASP A 17 -1.37 9.32 2.30
N SER A 18 -2.21 9.90 1.43
CA SER A 18 -1.76 10.55 0.19
C SER A 18 -0.93 9.65 -0.73
N VAL A 19 -1.31 8.38 -0.82
CA VAL A 19 -0.74 7.43 -1.79
C VAL A 19 -1.32 7.72 -3.17
N ARG A 20 -0.43 7.82 -4.16
CA ARG A 20 -0.77 8.02 -5.57
C ARG A 20 -1.24 6.74 -6.23
N ASN A 21 -0.48 5.68 -6.01
CA ASN A 21 -0.73 4.37 -6.60
C ASN A 21 -0.09 3.28 -5.75
N ALA A 22 -0.71 2.10 -5.74
CA ALA A 22 -0.11 0.89 -5.22
C ALA A 22 -0.13 -0.19 -6.31
N TYR A 23 0.95 -0.95 -6.45
CA TYR A 23 1.11 -1.92 -7.53
C TYR A 23 2.11 -3.01 -7.16
N GLN A 24 2.02 -4.14 -7.84
CA GLN A 24 3.02 -5.18 -7.76
C GLN A 24 4.10 -4.96 -8.82
N LYS A 25 5.37 -5.17 -8.45
CA LYS A 25 6.51 -5.22 -9.38
C LYS A 25 7.45 -6.34 -8.99
N GLY A 26 7.38 -7.45 -9.72
CA GLY A 26 8.07 -8.69 -9.37
C GLY A 26 7.59 -9.20 -8.00
N ASP A 27 8.53 -9.49 -7.11
CA ASP A 27 8.26 -10.01 -5.76
C ASP A 27 7.96 -8.91 -4.73
N PHE A 28 7.76 -7.67 -5.16
CA PHE A 28 7.52 -6.53 -4.29
C PHE A 28 6.14 -5.92 -4.50
N TYR A 29 5.45 -5.64 -3.39
CA TYR A 29 4.35 -4.70 -3.34
C TYR A 29 4.93 -3.29 -3.16
N CYS A 30 4.54 -2.38 -4.05
CA CYS A 30 5.09 -1.04 -4.17
C CYS A 30 4.02 0.01 -3.88
N VAL A 31 4.34 0.98 -3.02
CA VAL A 31 3.46 2.13 -2.68
C VAL A 31 4.13 3.40 -3.15
N MET A 32 3.60 4.02 -4.22
CA MET A 32 4.06 5.30 -4.78
C MET A 32 3.34 6.46 -4.10
N MET A 33 4.09 7.38 -3.51
CA MET A 33 3.54 8.57 -2.86
C MET A 33 3.11 9.63 -3.88
N ASN A 34 2.22 10.54 -3.47
CA ASN A 34 1.77 11.67 -4.31
C ASN A 34 2.90 12.63 -4.74
N ASP A 35 4.05 12.60 -4.08
CA ASP A 35 5.24 13.35 -4.52
C ASP A 35 5.82 12.85 -5.87
N GLY A 36 5.43 11.65 -6.33
CA GLY A 36 5.91 11.01 -7.55
C GLY A 36 7.39 10.61 -7.53
N LYS A 37 8.07 10.72 -6.37
CA LYS A 37 9.50 10.49 -6.19
C LYS A 37 9.78 9.36 -5.20
N THR A 38 8.88 9.14 -4.25
CA THR A 38 9.06 8.16 -3.18
C THR A 38 8.25 6.89 -3.48
N VAL A 39 8.93 5.74 -3.48
CA VAL A 39 8.31 4.42 -3.57
C VAL A 39 8.76 3.55 -2.40
N TYR A 40 7.81 3.16 -1.56
CA TYR A 40 8.05 2.13 -0.53
C TYR A 40 7.86 0.75 -1.14
N LYS A 41 8.77 -0.18 -0.86
CA LYS A 41 8.73 -1.53 -1.41
C LYS A 41 8.75 -2.56 -0.29
N PHE A 42 7.86 -3.54 -0.38
CA PHE A 42 7.69 -4.59 0.61
C PHE A 42 7.76 -5.95 -0.10
N PRO A 43 8.60 -6.90 0.33
CA PRO A 43 8.59 -8.25 -0.24
C PRO A 43 7.22 -8.90 0.02
N ILE A 44 6.55 -9.37 -1.03
CA ILE A 44 5.17 -9.89 -0.95
C ILE A 44 5.09 -11.09 -0.03
N GLN A 45 6.11 -11.96 -0.05
CA GLN A 45 6.21 -13.13 0.84
C GLN A 45 6.15 -12.80 2.33
N HIS A 46 6.35 -11.53 2.71
CA HIS A 46 6.30 -11.09 4.11
C HIS A 46 5.02 -10.34 4.46
N ILE A 47 4.13 -10.10 3.50
CA ILE A 47 2.88 -9.37 3.69
C ILE A 47 1.76 -10.37 3.95
N PHE A 48 1.04 -10.22 5.05
CA PHE A 48 -0.14 -11.04 5.33
C PHE A 48 -1.46 -10.31 5.13
N ARG A 49 -1.43 -8.97 5.06
CA ARG A 49 -2.62 -8.16 4.79
C ARG A 49 -2.24 -6.80 4.19
N VAL A 50 -2.98 -6.40 3.17
CA VAL A 50 -3.01 -5.03 2.65
C VAL A 50 -4.43 -4.50 2.78
N THR A 51 -4.57 -3.23 3.15
CA THR A 51 -5.86 -2.53 3.15
C THR A 51 -5.70 -1.23 2.37
N GLU A 52 -6.56 -1.04 1.38
CA GLU A 52 -6.59 0.15 0.53
C GLU A 52 -7.95 0.82 0.68
N VAL A 53 -7.94 2.12 0.97
CA VAL A 53 -9.15 2.95 1.05
C VAL A 53 -9.01 4.06 0.02
N SER A 54 -9.78 3.95 -1.05
CA SER A 54 -9.92 4.99 -2.06
C SER A 54 -10.88 6.08 -1.55
N ASP A 55 -10.56 7.34 -1.84
CA ASP A 55 -11.40 8.50 -1.49
C ASP A 55 -12.61 8.63 -2.44
N SER A 56 -12.89 7.59 -3.24
CA SER A 56 -14.03 7.55 -4.15
C SER A 56 -15.28 7.18 -3.36
N GLU A 57 -16.11 8.18 -3.04
CA GLU A 57 -17.53 7.94 -2.84
C GLU A 57 -18.08 7.20 -4.07
N GLY A 58 -18.46 5.93 -3.90
CA GLY A 58 -19.21 5.16 -4.89
C GLY A 58 -18.38 4.48 -5.99
N TYR A 59 -18.05 3.21 -5.75
CA TYR A 59 -18.07 2.20 -6.81
C TYR A 59 -18.91 1.01 -6.32
N GLY A 60 -20.21 1.28 -6.12
CA GLY A 60 -21.23 0.27 -6.33
C GLY A 60 -21.47 0.19 -7.84
N GLN A 61 -21.17 -0.96 -8.43
CA GLN A 61 -21.86 -1.38 -9.65
C GLN A 61 -23.26 -1.85 -9.29
#